data_AF-A0AAD9B9P7-F1
#
_entry.id   AF-A0AAD9B9P7-F1
#
_cell.length_a   1.000
_cell.length_b   1.000
_cell.length_c   1.000
_cell.angle_alpha   90.00
_cell.angle_beta   90.00
_cell.angle_gamma   90.00
#
_symmetry.space_group_name_H-M   'P 1'
#
loop_
_entity.id
_entity.type
_entity.pdbx_description
1 polymer ?
#
loop_
_entity_poly.entity_id
_entity_poly.type
_entity_poly.pdbx_seq_one_letter_code
_entity_poly.pdbx_strand_id
1 'polypeptide(L)'
;MECKDVNVCAEFHRITNVNLRNQFFSELDRHTLRLIALICDLQEVQDVHMKRNAALRALPLYLREEDPQFFKSWSAEEMDRPDITNTPVAIVSMVTEGTPSQVDLSPASTAILVEGGFVISNIPRMADSFALLFGLMYVLHLDYPKKLINTFTFIQKVLMGLDDGKPLKPCQLNLKNDLLLRE
;
A
#
# COMPACT_ATOMS: atom_id res chain seq x y z
N MET A 1 13.11 -16.45 0.30
CA MET A 1 12.20 -15.28 0.38
C MET A 1 11.03 -15.54 1.31
N GLU A 2 10.38 -16.71 1.18
CA GLU A 2 9.21 -17.12 2.01
C GLU A 2 9.41 -16.98 3.54
N CYS A 3 10.61 -17.19 4.06
CA CYS A 3 10.86 -17.12 5.51
C CYS A 3 10.60 -15.72 6.11
N LYS A 4 10.90 -14.64 5.38
CA LYS A 4 10.68 -13.27 5.88
C LYS A 4 9.18 -12.92 5.89
N ASP A 5 8.46 -13.27 4.83
CA ASP A 5 7.03 -13.01 4.69
C ASP A 5 6.17 -13.74 5.74
N VAL A 6 6.48 -15.02 5.97
CA VAL A 6 5.79 -15.86 6.96
C VAL A 6 5.99 -15.30 8.37
N ASN A 7 7.21 -14.83 8.68
CA ASN A 7 7.52 -14.22 9.97
C ASN A 7 6.73 -12.92 10.19
N VAL A 8 6.68 -12.01 9.20
CA VAL A 8 5.91 -10.76 9.31
C VAL A 8 4.43 -11.03 9.58
N CYS A 9 3.82 -11.95 8.84
CA CYS A 9 2.39 -12.27 9.02
C CYS A 9 2.10 -12.87 10.41
N ALA A 10 2.96 -13.77 10.88
CA ALA A 10 2.80 -14.42 12.18
C ALA A 10 2.98 -13.43 13.34
N GLU A 11 4.02 -12.58 13.29
CA GLU A 11 4.28 -11.58 14.33
C GLU A 11 3.21 -10.49 14.33
N PHE A 12 2.75 -10.04 13.16
CA PHE A 12 1.62 -9.13 13.07
C PHE A 12 0.37 -9.73 13.74
N HIS A 13 0.06 -10.99 13.44
CA HIS A 13 -1.07 -11.68 14.06
C HIS A 13 -0.90 -11.81 15.58
N ARG A 14 0.31 -12.11 16.06
CA ARG A 14 0.62 -12.18 17.50
C ARG A 14 0.39 -10.84 18.21
N ILE A 15 0.71 -9.72 17.56
CA ILE A 15 0.57 -8.36 18.14
C ILE A 15 -0.88 -7.87 18.10
N THR A 16 -1.57 -8.12 16.99
CA THR A 16 -2.87 -7.47 16.70
C THR A 16 -4.07 -8.40 16.82
N ASN A 17 -3.85 -9.70 16.91
CA ASN A 17 -4.86 -10.75 16.78
C ASN A 17 -5.61 -10.74 15.43
N VAL A 18 -5.07 -10.08 14.41
CA VAL A 18 -5.67 -9.98 13.06
C VAL A 18 -4.81 -10.75 12.05
N ASN A 19 -5.44 -11.50 11.14
CA ASN A 19 -4.72 -12.11 10.02
C ASN A 19 -4.43 -11.05 8.95
N LEU A 20 -3.17 -10.64 8.84
CA LEU A 20 -2.73 -9.52 7.99
C LEU A 20 -3.28 -9.62 6.56
N ARG A 21 -2.96 -10.69 5.84
CA ARG A 21 -3.33 -10.84 4.43
C ARG A 21 -4.83 -11.02 4.25
N ASN A 22 -5.45 -11.89 5.03
CA ASN A 22 -6.88 -12.19 4.86
C ASN A 22 -7.73 -10.95 5.12
N GLN A 23 -7.46 -10.24 6.22
CA GLN A 23 -8.20 -9.01 6.55
C GLN A 23 -7.95 -7.92 5.51
N PHE A 24 -6.68 -7.65 5.18
CA PHE A 24 -6.31 -6.59 4.25
C PHE A 24 -6.93 -6.80 2.87
N PHE A 25 -6.81 -8.00 2.29
CA PHE A 25 -7.35 -8.25 0.95
C PHE A 25 -8.87 -8.34 0.93
N SER A 26 -9.50 -8.95 1.94
CA SER A 26 -10.96 -8.99 2.04
C SER A 26 -11.55 -7.59 2.05
N GLU A 27 -10.98 -6.69 2.86
CA GLU A 27 -11.47 -5.32 2.98
C GLU A 27 -11.08 -4.44 1.80
N LEU A 28 -9.86 -4.59 1.26
CA LEU A 28 -9.48 -3.90 0.04
C LEU A 28 -10.42 -4.27 -1.11
N ASP A 29 -10.69 -5.55 -1.34
CA ASP A 29 -11.57 -6.02 -2.41
C ASP A 29 -13.00 -5.51 -2.23
N ARG A 30 -13.50 -5.51 -0.99
CA ARG A 30 -14.84 -4.98 -0.63
C ARG A 30 -15.01 -3.53 -1.07
N HIS A 31 -13.96 -2.72 -0.98
CA HIS A 31 -14.01 -1.28 -1.31
C HIS A 31 -13.41 -0.94 -2.68
N THR A 32 -12.75 -1.89 -3.36
CA THR A 32 -11.94 -1.62 -4.56
C THR A 32 -12.73 -0.96 -5.68
N LEU A 33 -13.91 -1.49 -6.02
CA LEU A 33 -14.73 -0.92 -7.10
C LEU A 33 -15.14 0.53 -6.82
N ARG A 34 -15.49 0.83 -5.56
CA ARG A 34 -15.89 2.18 -5.15
C ARG A 34 -14.71 3.13 -5.11
N LEU A 35 -13.55 2.68 -4.62
CA LEU A 35 -12.30 3.47 -4.65
C LEU A 35 -11.92 3.83 -6.09
N ILE A 36 -12.01 2.88 -7.03
CA ILE A 36 -11.70 3.13 -8.44
C ILE A 36 -12.70 4.11 -9.06
N ALA A 37 -14.00 3.92 -8.81
CA ALA A 37 -15.04 4.81 -9.33
C ALA A 37 -14.92 6.24 -8.77
N LEU A 38 -14.54 6.39 -7.50
CA LEU A 38 -14.39 7.70 -6.87
C LEU A 38 -13.11 8.43 -7.29
N ILE A 39 -12.02 7.70 -7.59
CA ILE A 39 -10.68 8.30 -7.63
C ILE A 39 -9.98 8.16 -8.98
N CYS A 40 -10.22 7.07 -9.72
CA CYS A 40 -9.38 6.72 -10.86
C CYS A 40 -10.07 6.83 -12.23
N ASP A 41 -11.39 6.83 -12.29
CA ASP A 41 -12.16 6.71 -13.55
C ASP A 41 -11.74 5.49 -14.41
N LEU A 42 -11.11 4.48 -13.78
CA LEU A 42 -10.57 3.28 -14.43
C LEU A 42 -11.62 2.15 -14.47
N GLN A 43 -12.84 2.46 -14.92
CA GLN A 43 -13.95 1.50 -14.93
C GLN A 43 -13.69 0.27 -15.84
N GLU A 44 -12.80 0.39 -16.83
CA GLU A 44 -12.55 -0.65 -17.83
C GLU A 44 -11.44 -1.65 -17.47
N VAL A 45 -10.65 -1.41 -16.43
CA VAL A 45 -9.58 -2.35 -16.01
C VAL A 45 -10.25 -3.63 -15.50
N GLN A 46 -9.98 -4.80 -16.10
CA GLN A 46 -10.60 -6.07 -15.67
C GLN A 46 -9.76 -6.82 -14.62
N ASP A 47 -8.43 -6.67 -14.66
CA ASP A 47 -7.51 -7.40 -13.79
C ASP A 47 -7.63 -6.96 -12.32
N VAL A 48 -7.85 -7.94 -11.42
CA VAL A 48 -8.05 -7.70 -9.99
C VAL A 48 -6.81 -7.10 -9.31
N HIS A 49 -5.61 -7.47 -9.75
CA HIS A 49 -4.37 -6.96 -9.18
C HIS A 49 -4.11 -5.52 -9.62
N MET A 50 -4.38 -5.20 -10.89
CA MET A 50 -4.33 -3.81 -11.38
C MET A 50 -5.34 -2.93 -10.65
N LYS A 51 -6.57 -3.42 -10.42
CA LYS A 51 -7.59 -2.72 -9.62
C LYS A 51 -7.12 -2.42 -8.20
N ARG A 52 -6.58 -3.42 -7.49
CA ARG A 52 -6.02 -3.25 -6.15
C ARG A 52 -4.88 -2.22 -6.14
N ASN A 53 -4.00 -2.30 -7.13
CA ASN A 53 -2.86 -1.39 -7.25
C ASN A 53 -3.33 0.05 -7.50
N ALA A 54 -4.34 0.24 -8.36
CA ALA A 54 -4.96 1.54 -8.60
C ALA A 54 -5.58 2.09 -7.30
N ALA A 55 -6.38 1.29 -6.60
CA ALA A 55 -7.01 1.67 -5.34
C ALA A 55 -5.99 2.10 -4.26
N LEU A 56 -4.88 1.35 -4.12
CA LEU A 56 -3.83 1.67 -3.14
C LEU A 56 -3.06 2.94 -3.48
N ARG A 57 -2.83 3.23 -4.76
CA ARG A 57 -2.17 4.48 -5.20
C ARG A 57 -3.11 5.68 -5.18
N ALA A 58 -4.41 5.44 -5.33
CA ALA A 58 -5.47 6.43 -5.30
C ALA A 58 -5.79 6.94 -3.90
N LEU A 59 -5.67 6.08 -2.89
CA LEU A 59 -6.07 6.41 -1.52
C LEU A 59 -5.36 7.66 -0.96
N PRO A 60 -4.02 7.82 -1.08
CA PRO A 60 -3.35 9.07 -0.73
C PRO A 60 -3.89 10.29 -1.47
N LEU A 61 -4.16 10.16 -2.78
CA LEU A 61 -4.65 11.28 -3.60
C LEU A 61 -6.01 11.77 -3.12
N TYR A 62 -6.94 10.87 -2.80
CA TYR A 62 -8.24 11.23 -2.24
C TYR A 62 -8.09 11.96 -0.90
N LEU A 63 -7.18 11.47 -0.04
CA LEU A 63 -6.91 12.06 1.28
C LEU A 63 -6.05 13.33 1.20
N ARG A 64 -5.71 13.80 -0.01
CA ARG A 64 -4.86 14.96 -0.29
C ARG A 64 -3.47 14.84 0.33
N GLU A 65 -2.94 13.63 0.29
CA GLU A 65 -1.61 13.25 0.77
C GLU A 65 -0.73 12.92 -0.42
N GLU A 66 0.48 13.48 -0.44
CA GLU A 66 1.45 13.26 -1.49
C GLU A 66 2.82 12.94 -0.90
N ASP A 67 3.33 11.76 -1.23
CA ASP A 67 4.72 11.40 -0.97
C ASP A 67 5.35 10.74 -2.22
N PRO A 68 6.04 11.51 -3.06
CA PRO A 68 6.65 10.97 -4.27
C PRO A 68 7.78 9.97 -3.95
N GLN A 69 8.25 9.93 -2.71
CA GLN A 69 9.29 8.99 -2.27
C GLN A 69 8.72 7.64 -1.83
N PHE A 70 7.41 7.54 -1.58
CA PHE A 70 6.80 6.32 -1.04
C PHE A 70 6.59 5.26 -2.12
N PHE A 71 6.06 5.64 -3.29
CA PHE A 71 5.96 4.75 -4.45
C PHE A 71 7.06 5.11 -5.45
N LYS A 72 8.15 4.37 -5.43
CA LYS A 72 9.26 4.54 -6.39
C LYS A 72 9.15 3.54 -7.52
N SER A 73 9.63 3.92 -8.69
CA SER A 73 9.87 3.02 -9.81
C SER A 73 11.38 2.92 -10.03
N TRP A 74 11.84 1.75 -10.46
CA TRP A 74 13.23 1.46 -10.75
C TRP A 74 13.33 0.68 -12.06
N SER A 75 14.18 1.14 -12.98
CA SER A 75 14.52 0.37 -14.18
C SER A 75 15.82 -0.39 -13.96
N ALA A 76 15.89 -1.64 -14.43
CA ALA A 76 17.12 -2.43 -14.41
C ALA A 76 18.25 -1.84 -15.28
N GLU A 77 17.93 -0.90 -16.19
CA GLU A 77 18.90 -0.19 -17.03
C GLU A 77 19.52 1.04 -16.35
N GLU A 78 18.92 1.53 -15.25
CA GLU A 78 19.52 2.59 -14.45
C GLU A 78 20.79 2.04 -13.79
N MET A 79 21.95 2.55 -14.20
CA MET A 79 23.26 2.07 -13.72
C MET A 79 23.52 2.39 -12.24
N ASP A 80 22.95 3.48 -11.75
CA ASP A 80 23.03 3.85 -10.34
C ASP A 80 22.08 2.97 -9.52
N ARG A 81 21.99 3.10 -8.20
CA ARG A 81 20.86 2.55 -7.43
C ARG A 81 19.82 3.65 -7.26
N PRO A 82 18.55 3.34 -6.94
CA PRO A 82 17.60 4.41 -6.65
C PRO A 82 18.19 5.21 -5.52
N ASP A 83 18.07 6.54 -5.56
CA ASP A 83 18.40 7.32 -4.38
C ASP A 83 17.41 6.94 -3.28
N ILE A 84 17.89 6.03 -2.42
CA ILE A 84 17.18 5.47 -1.28
C ILE A 84 17.63 6.15 0.01
N THR A 85 18.56 7.11 -0.07
CA THR A 85 19.02 7.85 1.10
C THR A 85 17.88 8.69 1.67
N ASN A 86 17.80 8.74 3.01
CA ASN A 86 16.75 9.46 3.76
C ASN A 86 15.29 9.05 3.47
N THR A 87 15.03 7.88 2.90
CA THR A 87 13.67 7.35 2.73
C THR A 87 13.34 6.40 3.89
N PRO A 88 12.46 6.77 4.85
CA PRO A 88 12.17 5.92 6.02
C PRO A 88 11.51 4.62 5.62
N VAL A 89 10.53 4.67 4.70
CA VAL A 89 9.89 3.50 4.11
C VAL A 89 9.46 3.80 2.68
N ALA A 90 9.52 2.81 1.79
CA ALA A 90 8.99 2.91 0.43
C ALA A 90 8.67 1.54 -0.17
N ILE A 91 7.81 1.54 -1.18
CA ILE A 91 7.57 0.43 -2.11
C ILE A 91 8.21 0.79 -3.44
N VAL A 92 9.18 -0.02 -3.86
CA VAL A 92 9.90 0.15 -5.13
C VAL A 92 9.34 -0.84 -6.13
N SER A 93 8.92 -0.34 -7.30
CA SER A 93 8.38 -1.14 -8.41
C SER A 93 9.43 -1.32 -9.49
N MET A 94 9.72 -2.57 -9.86
CA MET A 94 10.58 -2.90 -10.98
C MET A 94 9.77 -2.86 -12.26
N VAL A 95 10.14 -1.96 -13.18
CA VAL A 95 9.46 -1.79 -14.47
C VAL A 95 10.29 -2.46 -15.56
N THR A 96 9.65 -3.28 -16.39
CA THR A 96 10.23 -3.82 -17.63
C THR A 96 9.81 -2.95 -18.82
N GLU A 97 10.70 -2.71 -19.79
CA GLU A 97 10.44 -1.84 -20.96
C GLU A 97 9.08 -2.09 -21.63
N GLY A 98 8.38 -1.02 -22.03
CA GLY A 98 7.19 -1.15 -22.89
C GLY A 98 6.26 0.06 -23.01
N THR A 99 6.10 0.89 -21.98
CA THR A 99 5.28 2.12 -22.08
C THR A 99 5.83 3.23 -21.17
N PRO A 100 6.35 4.34 -21.73
CA PRO A 100 6.89 5.46 -20.95
C PRO A 100 5.80 6.41 -20.45
N SER A 101 4.58 5.93 -20.23
CA SER A 101 3.48 6.74 -19.70
C SER A 101 2.55 5.89 -18.85
N GLN A 102 2.11 6.50 -17.76
CA GLN A 102 1.20 5.97 -16.73
C GLN A 102 1.84 5.15 -15.62
N VAL A 103 1.30 5.36 -14.44
CA VAL A 103 1.50 4.56 -13.23
C VAL A 103 1.42 3.09 -13.62
N ASP A 104 2.55 2.38 -13.62
CA ASP A 104 2.56 0.95 -13.90
C ASP A 104 1.75 0.22 -12.80
N LEU A 105 0.53 -0.18 -13.18
CA LEU A 105 -0.39 -0.93 -12.35
C LEU A 105 -0.04 -2.42 -12.35
N SER A 106 0.95 -2.86 -13.13
CA SER A 106 1.40 -4.25 -13.26
C SER A 106 2.94 -4.35 -13.33
N PRO A 107 3.65 -3.91 -12.27
CA PRO A 107 5.11 -4.01 -12.25
C PRO A 107 5.55 -5.48 -12.27
N ALA A 108 6.72 -5.74 -12.86
CA ALA A 108 7.29 -7.08 -12.97
C ALA A 108 7.58 -7.70 -11.58
N SER A 109 8.04 -6.86 -10.65
CA SER A 109 8.13 -7.19 -9.23
C SER A 109 8.23 -5.93 -8.38
N THR A 110 8.18 -6.09 -7.07
CA THR A 110 8.27 -5.00 -6.11
C THR A 110 9.20 -5.34 -4.94
N ALA A 111 9.66 -4.33 -4.23
CA ALA A 111 10.50 -4.46 -3.06
C ALA A 111 10.10 -3.44 -1.99
N ILE A 112 10.37 -3.78 -0.73
CA ILE A 112 10.13 -2.94 0.44
C ILE A 112 11.45 -2.38 0.92
N LEU A 113 11.52 -1.06 0.96
CA LEU A 113 12.62 -0.30 1.52
C LEU A 113 12.26 0.17 2.94
N VAL A 114 13.16 0.01 3.89
CA VAL A 114 13.08 0.59 5.24
C VAL A 114 14.44 1.20 5.58
N GLU A 115 14.46 2.45 6.02
CA GLU A 115 15.67 3.21 6.42
C GLU A 115 16.82 3.13 5.40
N GLY A 116 16.47 3.25 4.11
CA GLY A 116 17.47 3.16 3.02
C GLY A 116 18.02 1.77 2.73
N GLY A 117 17.40 0.70 3.27
CA GLY A 117 17.75 -0.69 3.01
C GLY A 117 16.58 -1.53 2.48
N PHE A 118 16.85 -2.41 1.51
CA PHE A 118 15.84 -3.37 1.03
C PHE A 118 15.64 -4.50 2.05
N VAL A 119 14.44 -4.56 2.65
CA VAL A 119 14.12 -5.56 3.68
C VAL A 119 13.55 -6.84 3.05
N ILE A 120 12.64 -6.68 2.09
CA ILE A 120 12.03 -7.75 1.30
C ILE A 120 12.06 -7.33 -0.17
N SER A 121 12.45 -8.23 -1.06
CA SER A 121 12.62 -7.96 -2.50
C SER A 121 11.87 -8.99 -3.33
N ASN A 122 11.76 -8.76 -4.65
CA ASN A 122 11.15 -9.67 -5.62
C ASN A 122 9.72 -10.13 -5.27
N ILE A 123 8.94 -9.26 -4.63
CA ILE A 123 7.53 -9.51 -4.31
C ILE A 123 6.72 -9.32 -5.61
N PRO A 124 6.00 -10.34 -6.11
CA PRO A 124 5.38 -10.27 -7.44
C PRO A 124 4.27 -9.22 -7.59
N ARG A 125 3.63 -8.82 -6.49
CA ARG A 125 2.46 -7.93 -6.50
C ARG A 125 2.67 -6.75 -5.58
N MET A 126 2.38 -5.55 -6.07
CA MET A 126 2.49 -4.32 -5.28
C MET A 126 1.57 -4.34 -4.05
N ALA A 127 0.34 -4.83 -4.19
CA ALA A 127 -0.58 -4.96 -3.06
C ALA A 127 -0.05 -5.88 -1.94
N ASP A 128 0.70 -6.95 -2.28
CA ASP A 128 1.37 -7.78 -1.29
C ASP A 128 2.51 -7.02 -0.59
N SER A 129 3.31 -6.25 -1.33
CA SER A 129 4.32 -5.36 -0.76
C SER A 129 3.72 -4.34 0.21
N PHE A 130 2.56 -3.77 -0.14
CA PHE A 130 1.87 -2.83 0.72
C PHE A 130 1.40 -3.50 2.02
N ALA A 131 0.74 -4.66 1.92
CA ALA A 131 0.28 -5.41 3.09
C ALA A 131 1.46 -5.80 4.00
N LEU A 132 2.56 -6.29 3.42
CA LEU A 132 3.77 -6.65 4.17
C LEU A 132 4.44 -5.44 4.82
N LEU A 133 4.50 -4.29 4.13
CA LEU A 133 5.03 -3.05 4.70
C LEU A 133 4.17 -2.58 5.88
N PHE A 134 2.84 -2.63 5.74
CA PHE A 134 1.93 -2.34 6.85
C PHE A 134 2.20 -3.28 8.04
N GLY A 135 2.38 -4.57 7.79
CA GLY A 135 2.77 -5.54 8.81
C GLY A 135 4.10 -5.20 9.48
N LEU A 136 5.12 -4.85 8.69
CA LEU A 136 6.44 -4.46 9.18
C LEU A 136 6.39 -3.23 10.09
N MET A 137 5.51 -2.26 9.82
CA MET A 137 5.35 -1.10 10.70
C MET A 137 4.95 -1.50 12.13
N TYR A 138 4.12 -2.53 12.30
CA TYR A 138 3.77 -3.05 13.61
C TYR A 138 4.89 -3.90 14.22
N VAL A 139 5.48 -4.80 13.43
CA VAL A 139 6.53 -5.73 13.90
C VAL A 139 7.79 -4.98 14.33
N LEU A 140 8.14 -3.90 13.62
CA LEU A 140 9.34 -3.10 13.88
C LEU A 140 9.05 -1.81 14.65
N HIS A 141 7.80 -1.59 15.11
CA HIS A 141 7.38 -0.37 15.79
C HIS A 141 7.72 0.93 15.03
N LEU A 142 7.52 0.92 13.70
CA LEU A 142 7.77 2.08 12.86
C LEU A 142 6.59 3.05 12.93
N ASP A 143 6.91 4.34 12.97
CA ASP A 143 5.91 5.38 12.75
C ASP A 143 5.38 5.35 11.31
N TYR A 144 4.11 5.73 11.15
CA TYR A 144 3.56 5.94 9.81
C TYR A 144 4.25 7.12 9.11
N PRO A 145 4.43 7.04 7.78
CA PRO A 145 5.01 8.14 7.02
C PRO A 145 4.21 9.42 7.25
N LYS A 146 4.88 10.49 7.70
CA LYS A 146 4.20 11.75 8.06
C LYS A 146 3.37 12.34 6.92
N LYS A 147 3.83 12.14 5.68
CA LYS A 147 3.14 12.60 4.46
C LYS A 147 1.93 11.74 4.07
N LEU A 148 1.80 10.54 4.61
CA LEU A 148 0.73 9.56 4.32
C LEU A 148 -0.02 9.16 5.60
N ILE A 149 0.01 10.00 6.65
CA ILE A 149 -0.48 9.65 7.98
C ILE A 149 -1.98 9.29 7.96
N ASN A 150 -2.79 10.02 7.19
CA ASN A 150 -4.22 9.80 7.08
C ASN A 150 -4.51 8.54 6.28
N THR A 151 -3.73 8.23 5.26
CA THR A 151 -3.79 6.99 4.46
C THR A 151 -3.57 5.77 5.36
N PHE A 152 -2.45 5.73 6.08
CA PHE A 152 -2.13 4.59 6.94
C PHE A 152 -3.09 4.46 8.12
N THR A 153 -3.51 5.58 8.72
CA THR A 153 -4.52 5.57 9.78
C THR A 153 -5.90 5.11 9.26
N PHE A 154 -6.25 5.45 8.01
CA PHE A 154 -7.48 4.97 7.39
C PHE A 154 -7.43 3.45 7.17
N ILE A 155 -6.33 2.94 6.63
CA ILE A 155 -6.12 1.49 6.45
C ILE A 155 -6.18 0.77 7.80
N GLN A 156 -5.47 1.27 8.81
CA GLN A 156 -5.50 0.73 10.16
C GLN A 156 -6.93 0.57 10.68
N LYS A 157 -7.72 1.65 10.66
CA LYS A 157 -9.02 1.68 11.34
C LYS A 157 -10.15 1.09 10.53
N VAL A 158 -10.15 1.31 9.21
CA VAL A 158 -11.26 0.95 8.33
C VAL A 158 -11.04 -0.41 7.67
N LEU A 159 -9.82 -0.69 7.19
CA LEU A 159 -9.52 -1.96 6.53
C LEU A 159 -9.08 -3.02 7.56
N MET A 160 -8.20 -2.65 8.49
CA MET A 160 -7.64 -3.62 9.44
C MET A 160 -8.47 -3.76 10.73
N GLY A 161 -9.41 -2.86 10.97
CA GLY A 161 -10.25 -2.87 12.18
C GLY A 161 -9.46 -2.66 13.48
N LEU A 162 -8.25 -2.09 13.40
CA LEU A 162 -7.36 -1.87 14.54
C LEU A 162 -7.67 -0.51 15.16
N ASP A 163 -8.54 -0.51 16.17
CA ASP A 163 -8.90 0.70 16.89
C ASP A 163 -7.79 1.14 17.85
N ASP A 164 -7.50 2.45 17.85
CA ASP A 164 -6.59 3.11 18.79
C ASP A 164 -7.35 4.00 19.79
N GLY A 165 -8.69 3.91 19.80
CA GLY A 165 -9.59 4.70 20.63
C GLY A 165 -9.77 6.15 20.15
N LYS A 166 -9.09 6.57 19.07
CA LYS A 166 -9.22 7.92 18.51
C LYS A 166 -10.24 7.93 17.38
N PRO A 167 -11.10 8.96 17.29
CA PRO A 167 -12.03 9.09 16.18
C PRO A 167 -11.28 9.27 14.84
N LEU A 168 -11.96 8.91 13.75
CA LEU A 168 -11.49 9.24 12.39
C LEU A 168 -11.48 10.76 12.21
N LYS A 169 -10.47 11.28 11.53
CA LYS A 169 -10.46 12.68 11.09
C LYS A 169 -11.57 12.93 10.06
N PRO A 170 -12.04 14.18 9.88
CA PRO A 170 -13.11 14.49 8.93
C PRO A 170 -12.87 13.95 7.51
N CYS A 171 -11.65 14.07 6.96
CA CYS A 171 -11.33 13.53 5.62
C CYS A 171 -11.46 12.00 5.54
N GLN A 172 -11.06 11.29 6.60
CA GLN A 172 -11.16 9.83 6.68
C GLN A 172 -12.60 9.36 6.89
N LEU A 173 -13.38 10.11 7.68
CA LEU A 173 -14.79 9.82 7.88
C LEU A 173 -15.58 10.03 6.59
N ASN A 174 -15.29 11.11 5.84
CA ASN A 174 -15.89 11.36 4.54
C ASN A 174 -15.60 10.21 3.57
N LEU A 175 -14.33 9.78 3.46
CA LEU A 175 -13.98 8.63 2.63
C LEU A 175 -14.72 7.37 3.08
N LYS A 176 -14.73 7.08 4.39
CA LYS A 176 -15.44 5.91 4.93
C LYS A 176 -16.92 5.94 4.55
N ASN A 177 -17.56 7.11 4.63
CA ASN A 177 -18.96 7.27 4.26
C ASN A 177 -19.15 7.06 2.75
N ASP A 178 -18.30 7.63 1.91
CA ASP A 178 -18.36 7.48 0.46
C ASP A 178 -18.20 6.02 -0.01
N LEU A 179 -17.47 5.21 0.77
CA LEU A 179 -17.34 3.76 0.57
C LEU A 179 -18.53 2.95 1.09
N LEU A 180 -19.31 3.49 2.03
CA LEU A 180 -20.48 2.83 2.62
C LEU A 180 -21.80 3.19 1.94
N LEU A 181 -21.84 4.26 1.14
CA LEU A 181 -23.02 4.64 0.36
C LEU A 181 -23.39 3.49 -0.58
N ARG A 182 -24.48 2.78 -0.24
CA ARG A 182 -25.14 1.81 -1.12
C ARG A 182 -25.89 2.61 -2.18
N GLU A 183 -25.72 2.23 -3.44
CA GLU A 183 -26.62 2.62 -4.53
C GLU A 183 -28.03 2.08 -4.29
#